data_AF-A0A1Y2C4R4-F1
#
_entry.id   AF-A0A1Y2C4R4-F1
#
_cell.length_a   1.000
_cell.length_b   1.000
_cell.length_c   1.000
_cell.angle_alpha   90.00
_cell.angle_beta   90.00
_cell.angle_gamma   90.00
#
_symmetry.space_group_name_H-M   'P 1'
#
loop_
_entity.id
_entity.type
_entity.pdbx_description
1 polymer ?
#
loop_
_entity_poly.entity_id
_entity_poly.type
_entity_poly.pdbx_seq_one_letter_code
_entity_poly.pdbx_strand_id
1 'polypeptide(L)'
;MVKFNWGFQYNGKTNVQGALSVFTGLQPNKVQIIDSTTNFTASNRIITSSNSNGTLSLGPSFTTPFWGVTYVAATNPIWTKPTFVANLRTFLIPLMLPIWTNPSAAKADSAYFVTLSIANLDAFIRSVKVTPNGIVYLVDGSTGNMLAASLPDISQNVNKSSAYPSIGNPNALVSGSMTYLVSTFATNATVGVYSIPKNMTIAGQYNNGNDDILVNAAWIYDPKTNLRWFLVLAIPSNDFDAVIRETMRNSIITIVVICVSALALGLILSWLITAPLRKLTKSMEEATKFDFSALKEGFLKERSYLTEIRVMQTVFNAMIVKFADAIKANASLKGSNAVTGSTQPNNASRNEGNVRKTSHV
;
A
#
# COMPACT_ATOMS: atom_id res chain seq x y z
N MET A 1 8.88 -18.94 -9.74
CA MET A 1 7.89 -20.02 -9.94
C MET A 1 7.19 -20.24 -8.61
N VAL A 2 6.06 -19.56 -8.37
CA VAL A 2 5.31 -19.67 -7.12
C VAL A 2 4.52 -20.98 -7.18
N LYS A 3 4.96 -21.99 -6.43
CA LYS A 3 4.19 -23.21 -6.21
C LYS A 3 3.08 -22.87 -5.21
N PHE A 4 1.87 -22.64 -5.72
CA PHE A 4 0.68 -22.66 -4.88
C PHE A 4 0.42 -24.10 -4.46
N ASN A 5 0.87 -24.44 -3.25
CA ASN A 5 0.50 -25.68 -2.60
C ASN A 5 -0.92 -25.50 -2.07
N TRP A 6 -1.92 -25.97 -2.81
CA TRP A 6 -3.29 -26.10 -2.32
C TRP A 6 -3.32 -27.27 -1.32
N GLY A 7 -2.71 -27.06 -0.16
CA GLY A 7 -2.99 -27.86 1.01
C GLY A 7 -4.39 -27.49 1.47
N PHE A 8 -5.35 -28.40 1.33
CA PHE A 8 -6.61 -28.32 2.04
C PHE A 8 -6.30 -28.46 3.54
N GLN A 9 -5.91 -27.36 4.20
CA GLN A 9 -5.81 -27.32 5.65
C GLN A 9 -7.23 -27.27 6.21
N TYR A 10 -7.67 -28.41 6.72
CA TYR A 10 -8.89 -28.58 7.49
C TYR A 10 -8.75 -27.81 8.82
N ASN A 11 -9.06 -26.52 8.82
CA ASN A 11 -8.90 -25.66 10.00
C ASN A 11 -10.16 -25.63 10.90
N GLY A 12 -10.78 -26.79 11.13
CA GLY A 12 -11.84 -26.99 12.13
C GLY A 12 -13.10 -26.10 12.02
N LYS A 13 -13.20 -25.25 11.01
CA LYS A 13 -14.32 -24.33 10.77
C LYS A 13 -15.18 -24.89 9.64
N THR A 14 -16.44 -25.11 9.97
CA THR A 14 -17.49 -25.89 9.30
C THR A 14 -17.96 -25.43 7.91
N ASN A 15 -17.19 -24.62 7.18
CA ASN A 15 -17.68 -23.93 5.97
C ASN A 15 -16.96 -24.30 4.66
N VAL A 16 -16.33 -25.48 4.58
CA VAL A 16 -15.88 -26.00 3.28
C VAL A 16 -16.93 -26.97 2.77
N GLN A 17 -17.77 -26.54 1.84
CA GLN A 17 -18.73 -27.42 1.14
C GLN A 17 -18.04 -28.00 -0.10
N GLY A 18 -17.78 -29.31 -0.07
CA GLY A 18 -17.29 -30.09 -1.20
C GLY A 18 -18.00 -31.43 -1.18
N ALA A 19 -18.56 -31.85 -2.31
CA ALA A 19 -19.09 -33.18 -2.48
C ALA A 19 -18.06 -34.03 -3.23
N LEU A 20 -17.74 -35.19 -2.68
CA LEU A 20 -17.01 -36.24 -3.38
C LEU A 20 -18.03 -37.26 -3.89
N SER A 21 -18.06 -37.47 -5.20
CA SER A 21 -18.86 -38.53 -5.82
C SER A 21 -17.96 -39.58 -6.46
N VAL A 22 -18.17 -40.85 -6.08
CA VAL A 22 -17.40 -42.00 -6.56
C VAL A 22 -18.26 -42.82 -7.53
N PHE A 23 -17.73 -43.09 -8.71
CA PHE A 23 -18.27 -44.09 -9.65
C PHE A 23 -17.25 -45.22 -9.76
N THR A 24 -17.65 -46.49 -9.68
CA THR A 24 -16.76 -47.63 -9.93
C THR A 24 -17.29 -48.49 -11.07
N GLY A 25 -16.44 -48.76 -12.08
CA GLY A 25 -16.80 -49.65 -13.20
C GLY A 25 -16.84 -51.14 -12.83
N LEU A 26 -16.27 -51.52 -11.67
CA LEU A 26 -16.14 -52.91 -11.22
C LEU A 26 -17.39 -53.48 -10.54
N GLN A 27 -18.35 -52.63 -10.16
CA GLN A 27 -19.73 -53.03 -9.91
C GLN A 27 -20.62 -51.97 -10.55
N PRO A 28 -21.39 -52.30 -11.61
CA PRO A 28 -22.33 -51.33 -12.13
C PRO A 28 -23.24 -50.95 -10.96
N ASN A 29 -23.49 -49.64 -10.77
CA ASN A 29 -24.61 -49.12 -9.99
C ASN A 29 -24.38 -48.72 -8.52
N LYS A 30 -23.24 -48.13 -8.16
CA LYS A 30 -23.12 -47.38 -6.89
C LYS A 30 -22.58 -45.98 -7.13
N VAL A 31 -23.40 -44.97 -6.86
CA VAL A 31 -22.97 -43.58 -6.70
C VAL A 31 -23.04 -43.26 -5.22
N GLN A 32 -21.92 -42.87 -4.63
CA GLN A 32 -21.86 -42.42 -3.26
C GLN A 32 -21.59 -40.93 -3.25
N ILE A 33 -22.55 -40.14 -2.76
CA ILE A 33 -22.37 -38.71 -2.52
C ILE A 33 -21.97 -38.56 -1.05
N ILE A 34 -20.78 -38.02 -0.81
CA ILE A 34 -20.29 -37.68 0.53
C ILE A 34 -20.29 -36.15 0.63
N ASP A 35 -21.12 -35.63 1.52
CA ASP A 35 -21.29 -34.18 1.72
C ASP A 35 -20.55 -33.71 2.96
N SER A 36 -19.62 -32.77 2.79
CA SER A 36 -18.88 -32.17 3.90
C SER A 36 -19.73 -31.27 4.81
N THR A 37 -20.92 -30.81 4.38
CA THR A 37 -21.88 -30.10 5.26
C THR A 37 -22.41 -30.99 6.38
N THR A 38 -22.31 -32.31 6.21
CA THR A 38 -22.73 -33.30 7.20
C THR A 38 -21.54 -33.86 7.99
N ASN A 39 -20.38 -33.21 8.03
CA ASN A 39 -19.14 -33.79 8.57
C ASN A 39 -18.82 -35.17 7.95
N PHE A 40 -19.13 -35.35 6.66
CA PHE A 40 -18.98 -36.63 5.95
C PHE A 40 -19.82 -37.79 6.53
N THR A 41 -20.81 -37.50 7.39
CA THR A 41 -21.65 -38.55 8.02
C THR A 41 -22.82 -38.99 7.15
N ALA A 42 -23.30 -38.15 6.22
CA ALA A 42 -24.31 -38.54 5.25
C ALA A 42 -23.65 -39.14 4.00
N SER A 43 -23.82 -40.46 3.85
CA SER A 43 -23.54 -41.20 2.62
C SER A 43 -24.87 -41.51 1.95
N ASN A 44 -25.22 -40.74 0.91
CA ASN A 44 -26.34 -41.12 0.06
C ASN A 44 -25.81 -42.12 -0.97
N ARG A 45 -26.09 -43.41 -0.74
CA ARG A 45 -25.75 -44.51 -1.63
C ARG A 45 -26.90 -44.73 -2.61
N ILE A 46 -26.68 -44.40 -3.88
CA ILE A 46 -27.64 -44.68 -4.95
C ILE A 46 -27.33 -46.06 -5.51
N ILE A 47 -28.29 -46.98 -5.41
CA ILE A 47 -28.29 -48.29 -6.05
C ILE A 47 -29.32 -48.23 -7.20
N THR A 48 -28.91 -48.35 -8.47
CA THR A 48 -29.86 -48.38 -9.60
C THR A 48 -29.44 -49.35 -10.71
N SER A 49 -30.24 -50.39 -10.94
CA SER A 49 -30.07 -51.46 -11.94
C SER A 49 -29.67 -51.02 -13.35
N SER A 50 -28.79 -51.79 -14.00
CA SER A 50 -28.36 -51.59 -15.39
C SER A 50 -29.41 -52.08 -16.39
N ASN A 51 -29.69 -51.30 -17.43
CA ASN A 51 -30.23 -51.85 -18.68
C ASN A 51 -29.08 -52.43 -19.54
N SER A 52 -29.41 -53.32 -20.47
CA SER A 52 -28.48 -54.14 -21.27
C SER A 52 -27.53 -53.38 -22.20
N ASN A 53 -27.56 -52.04 -22.23
CA ASN A 53 -26.80 -51.21 -23.15
C ASN A 53 -25.66 -50.42 -22.50
N GLY A 54 -25.30 -50.72 -21.24
CA GLY A 54 -24.18 -50.04 -20.56
C GLY A 54 -24.38 -48.53 -20.37
N THR A 55 -25.61 -48.03 -20.52
CA THR A 55 -25.95 -46.64 -20.27
C THR A 55 -26.40 -46.50 -18.82
N LEU A 56 -25.71 -45.65 -18.06
CA LEU A 56 -26.14 -45.23 -16.73
C LEU A 56 -27.48 -44.48 -16.87
N SER A 57 -28.59 -45.16 -16.62
CA SER A 57 -29.87 -44.52 -16.38
C SER A 57 -29.94 -44.17 -14.90
N LEU A 58 -29.69 -42.90 -14.59
CA LEU A 58 -29.91 -42.34 -13.26
C LEU A 58 -31.40 -42.43 -12.97
N GLY A 59 -31.76 -43.02 -11.82
CA GLY A 59 -33.16 -43.11 -11.38
C GLY A 59 -33.86 -41.74 -11.35
N PRO A 60 -35.20 -41.69 -11.25
CA PRO A 60 -36.05 -40.55 -11.62
C PRO A 60 -35.90 -39.25 -10.83
N SER A 61 -34.85 -39.07 -10.03
CA SER A 61 -34.61 -37.84 -9.24
C SER A 61 -33.26 -37.16 -9.47
N PHE A 62 -32.38 -37.71 -10.32
CA PHE A 62 -31.16 -37.01 -10.78
C PHE A 62 -31.00 -37.07 -12.30
N THR A 63 -32.06 -36.72 -13.03
CA THR A 63 -31.97 -36.24 -14.43
C THR A 63 -31.35 -34.83 -14.52
N THR A 64 -30.60 -34.41 -13.50
CA THR A 64 -29.90 -33.12 -13.53
C THR A 64 -28.73 -33.23 -14.53
N PRO A 65 -28.54 -32.24 -15.41
CA PRO A 65 -27.49 -32.24 -16.44
C PRO A 65 -26.06 -32.32 -15.89
N PHE A 66 -25.89 -32.29 -14.56
CA PHE A 66 -24.63 -32.33 -13.83
C PHE A 66 -23.72 -33.52 -14.19
N TRP A 67 -24.28 -34.70 -14.42
CA TRP A 67 -23.53 -35.95 -14.65
C TRP A 67 -23.62 -36.47 -16.10
N GLY A 68 -24.47 -35.83 -16.93
CA GLY A 68 -24.73 -36.27 -18.30
C GLY A 68 -23.68 -35.78 -19.33
N VAL A 69 -22.77 -34.89 -18.93
CA VAL A 69 -21.78 -34.29 -19.83
C VAL A 69 -20.54 -35.18 -19.91
N THR A 70 -20.46 -35.96 -21.00
CA THR A 70 -19.24 -36.46 -21.65
C THR A 70 -18.13 -37.03 -20.76
N TYR A 71 -18.49 -37.90 -19.81
CA TYR A 71 -17.58 -38.82 -19.10
C TYR A 71 -16.62 -39.58 -20.04
N VAL A 72 -17.03 -39.79 -21.30
CA VAL A 72 -16.51 -40.80 -22.21
C VAL A 72 -15.18 -40.40 -22.91
N ALA A 73 -14.69 -39.16 -22.77
CA ALA A 73 -13.60 -38.66 -23.64
C ALA A 73 -12.38 -38.02 -22.94
N ALA A 74 -12.38 -37.79 -21.62
CA ALA A 74 -11.26 -37.09 -20.98
C ALA A 74 -10.17 -38.07 -20.52
N THR A 75 -8.95 -37.89 -21.04
CA THR A 75 -7.76 -38.67 -20.66
C THR A 75 -6.99 -38.08 -19.48
N ASN A 76 -7.39 -36.90 -19.01
CA ASN A 76 -6.78 -36.19 -17.90
C ASN A 76 -7.87 -35.63 -16.97
N PRO A 77 -7.54 -35.29 -15.72
CA PRO A 77 -8.46 -34.54 -14.86
C PRO A 77 -8.92 -33.27 -15.57
N ILE A 78 -10.19 -32.91 -15.47
CA ILE A 78 -10.74 -31.75 -16.19
C ILE A 78 -11.74 -30.98 -15.34
N TRP A 79 -11.56 -29.66 -15.29
CA TRP A 79 -12.60 -28.77 -14.78
C TRP A 79 -13.72 -28.66 -15.81
N THR A 80 -14.93 -28.95 -15.35
CA THR A 80 -16.13 -28.86 -16.18
C THR A 80 -16.83 -27.51 -16.00
N LYS A 81 -17.82 -27.23 -16.84
CA LYS A 81 -18.55 -25.97 -16.81
C LYS A 81 -19.37 -25.86 -15.51
N PRO A 82 -19.51 -24.64 -14.95
CA PRO A 82 -20.42 -24.42 -13.82
C PRO A 82 -21.81 -24.92 -14.15
N THR A 83 -22.38 -25.72 -13.25
CA THR A 83 -23.72 -26.29 -13.44
C THR A 83 -24.58 -25.96 -12.22
N PHE A 84 -25.78 -25.46 -12.49
CA PHE A 84 -26.76 -25.18 -11.44
C PHE A 84 -27.35 -26.47 -10.88
N VAL A 85 -27.35 -26.61 -9.57
CA VAL A 85 -27.95 -27.74 -8.86
C VAL A 85 -29.21 -27.26 -8.16
N ALA A 86 -30.37 -27.55 -8.75
CA ALA A 86 -31.67 -27.04 -8.30
C ALA A 86 -31.96 -27.36 -6.81
N ASN A 87 -31.63 -28.58 -6.36
CA ASN A 87 -31.86 -29.01 -4.97
C ASN A 87 -31.02 -28.22 -3.96
N LEU A 88 -29.81 -27.82 -4.35
CA LEU A 88 -28.89 -27.05 -3.49
C LEU A 88 -29.02 -25.54 -3.71
N ARG A 89 -29.80 -25.11 -4.71
CA ARG A 89 -29.95 -23.71 -5.16
C ARG A 89 -28.61 -22.98 -5.32
N THR A 90 -27.59 -23.70 -5.78
CA THR A 90 -26.23 -23.18 -5.98
C THR A 90 -25.63 -23.75 -7.25
N PHE A 91 -24.62 -23.08 -7.78
CA PHE A 91 -23.80 -23.64 -8.84
C PHE A 91 -22.60 -24.35 -8.25
N LEU A 92 -22.30 -25.51 -8.82
CA LEU A 92 -21.08 -26.22 -8.53
C LEU A 92 -20.20 -26.27 -9.79
N ILE A 93 -18.90 -26.27 -9.56
CA ILE A 93 -17.87 -26.46 -10.58
C ILE A 93 -17.21 -27.83 -10.30
N PRO A 94 -17.56 -28.87 -11.05
CA PRO A 94 -16.95 -30.19 -10.89
C PRO A 94 -15.54 -30.23 -11.50
N LEU A 95 -14.59 -30.75 -10.72
CA LEU A 95 -13.35 -31.35 -11.21
C LEU A 95 -13.59 -32.85 -11.38
N MET A 96 -13.50 -33.33 -12.61
CA MET A 96 -13.57 -34.75 -12.93
C MET A 96 -12.16 -35.36 -12.91
N LEU A 97 -12.02 -36.49 -12.24
CA LEU A 97 -10.79 -37.26 -12.12
C LEU A 97 -11.04 -38.67 -12.69
N PRO A 98 -10.72 -38.90 -13.97
CA PRO A 98 -10.88 -40.20 -14.60
C PRO A 98 -9.93 -41.25 -13.98
N ILE A 99 -10.38 -42.51 -13.94
CA ILE A 99 -9.66 -43.65 -13.38
C ILE A 99 -9.70 -44.79 -14.39
N TRP A 100 -8.54 -45.39 -14.63
CA TRP A 100 -8.38 -46.56 -15.48
C TRP A 100 -8.05 -47.76 -14.60
N THR A 101 -8.86 -48.81 -14.70
CA THR A 101 -8.51 -50.14 -14.21
C THR A 101 -7.58 -50.84 -15.19
N ASN A 102 -7.73 -50.55 -16.49
CA ASN A 102 -6.79 -50.95 -17.53
C ASN A 102 -6.09 -49.70 -18.14
N PRO A 103 -4.78 -49.49 -17.89
CA PRO A 103 -4.04 -48.32 -18.40
C PRO A 103 -4.02 -48.22 -19.94
N SER A 104 -4.25 -49.33 -20.64
CA SER A 104 -4.27 -49.38 -22.12
C SER A 104 -5.64 -49.06 -22.72
N ALA A 105 -6.67 -48.87 -21.90
CA ALA A 105 -8.00 -48.54 -22.39
C ALA A 105 -8.11 -47.07 -22.81
N ALA A 106 -8.68 -46.81 -24.00
CA ALA A 106 -8.90 -45.47 -24.52
C ALA A 106 -9.93 -44.64 -23.71
N LYS A 107 -10.66 -45.28 -22.80
CA LYS A 107 -11.73 -44.67 -22.00
C LYS A 107 -11.53 -45.04 -20.53
N ALA A 108 -11.86 -44.13 -19.63
CA ALA A 108 -11.79 -44.37 -18.20
C ALA A 108 -12.91 -45.33 -17.75
N ASP A 109 -12.58 -46.29 -16.88
CA ASP A 109 -13.51 -47.25 -16.31
C ASP A 109 -14.35 -46.64 -15.17
N SER A 110 -13.80 -45.62 -14.50
CA SER A 110 -14.48 -44.86 -13.46
C SER A 110 -14.05 -43.39 -13.44
N ALA A 111 -14.77 -42.53 -12.70
CA ALA A 111 -14.31 -41.19 -12.38
C ALA A 111 -14.72 -40.77 -10.97
N TYR A 112 -13.84 -40.00 -10.31
CA TYR A 112 -14.19 -39.23 -9.12
C TYR A 112 -14.57 -37.81 -9.52
N PHE A 113 -15.54 -37.25 -8.81
CA PHE A 113 -15.87 -35.83 -8.94
C PHE A 113 -15.67 -35.12 -7.62
N VAL A 114 -14.91 -34.03 -7.68
CA VAL A 114 -14.74 -33.09 -6.58
C VAL A 114 -15.39 -31.78 -7.00
N THR A 115 -16.39 -31.32 -6.25
CA THR A 115 -17.14 -30.12 -6.62
C THR A 115 -16.73 -28.91 -5.80
N LEU A 116 -16.50 -27.77 -6.45
CA LEU A 116 -16.37 -26.48 -5.81
C LEU A 116 -17.70 -25.72 -5.87
N SER A 117 -18.23 -25.29 -4.73
CA SER A 117 -19.41 -24.41 -4.68
C SER A 117 -19.02 -22.98 -5.03
N ILE A 118 -19.74 -22.36 -5.98
CA ILE A 118 -19.53 -20.94 -6.29
C ILE A 118 -19.87 -20.07 -5.09
N ALA A 119 -20.88 -20.41 -4.29
CA ALA A 119 -21.21 -19.63 -3.09
C ALA A 119 -20.01 -19.52 -2.12
N ASN A 120 -19.21 -20.59 -2.02
CA ASN A 120 -17.97 -20.58 -1.22
C ASN A 120 -16.87 -19.78 -1.90
N LEU A 121 -16.77 -19.85 -3.23
CA LEU A 121 -15.81 -19.05 -3.99
C LEU A 121 -16.12 -17.55 -3.88
N ASP A 122 -17.39 -17.17 -3.95
CA ASP A 122 -17.88 -15.83 -3.66
C ASP A 122 -17.51 -15.40 -2.24
N ALA A 123 -17.75 -16.27 -1.24
CA ALA A 123 -17.38 -15.98 0.14
C ALA A 123 -15.86 -15.78 0.31
N PHE A 124 -15.05 -16.57 -0.41
CA PHE A 124 -13.61 -16.40 -0.43
C PHE A 124 -13.19 -15.09 -1.10
N ILE A 125 -13.70 -14.77 -2.29
CA ILE A 125 -13.37 -13.52 -3.00
C ILE A 125 -13.83 -12.30 -2.18
N ARG A 126 -14.97 -12.37 -1.48
CA ARG A 126 -15.42 -11.34 -0.53
C ARG A 126 -14.46 -11.10 0.63
N SER A 127 -13.69 -12.12 1.03
CA SER A 127 -12.69 -11.96 2.10
C SER A 127 -11.46 -11.16 1.66
N VAL A 128 -11.24 -11.02 0.35
CA VAL A 128 -10.17 -10.20 -0.21
C VAL A 128 -10.56 -8.73 -0.07
N LYS A 129 -9.89 -8.02 0.84
CA LYS A 129 -10.12 -6.59 1.04
C LYS A 129 -9.64 -5.81 -0.19
N VAL A 130 -10.59 -5.18 -0.87
CA VAL A 130 -10.37 -4.23 -1.97
C VAL A 130 -10.78 -2.84 -1.53
N THR A 131 -10.58 -1.83 -2.38
CA THR A 131 -11.07 -0.48 -2.09
C THR A 131 -12.60 -0.47 -1.96
N PRO A 132 -13.21 0.49 -1.25
CA PRO A 132 -14.65 0.48 -0.95
C PRO A 132 -15.57 0.37 -2.18
N ASN A 133 -15.19 1.00 -3.29
CA ASN A 133 -15.95 0.96 -4.54
C ASN A 133 -15.27 0.05 -5.59
N GLY A 134 -14.19 -0.62 -5.23
CA GLY A 134 -13.50 -1.59 -6.08
C GLY A 134 -14.20 -2.94 -6.08
N ILE A 135 -14.01 -3.68 -7.17
CA ILE A 135 -14.54 -5.02 -7.33
C ILE A 135 -13.48 -5.96 -7.87
N VAL A 136 -13.30 -7.09 -7.18
CA VAL A 136 -12.65 -8.28 -7.72
C VAL A 136 -13.72 -9.27 -8.12
N TYR A 137 -13.57 -9.84 -9.31
CA TYR A 137 -14.43 -10.88 -9.81
C TYR A 137 -13.69 -11.88 -10.68
N LEU A 138 -14.27 -13.07 -10.81
CA LEU A 138 -13.73 -14.20 -11.54
C LEU A 138 -14.71 -14.57 -12.64
N VAL A 139 -14.19 -14.86 -13.83
CA VAL A 139 -14.97 -15.21 -15.01
C VAL A 139 -14.49 -16.53 -15.58
N ASP A 140 -15.43 -17.33 -16.06
CA ASP A 140 -15.13 -18.54 -16.82
C ASP A 140 -14.65 -18.14 -18.21
N GLY A 141 -13.38 -18.35 -18.48
CA GLY A 141 -12.77 -18.21 -19.78
C GLY A 141 -13.11 -19.35 -20.75
N SER A 142 -14.23 -20.06 -20.57
CA SER A 142 -14.89 -20.88 -21.60
C SER A 142 -16.35 -20.53 -21.85
N THR A 143 -17.04 -19.83 -20.92
CA THR A 143 -18.44 -19.37 -21.10
C THR A 143 -18.64 -17.84 -21.02
N GLY A 144 -17.65 -17.08 -20.55
CA GLY A 144 -17.73 -15.63 -20.36
C GLY A 144 -18.65 -15.25 -19.19
N ASN A 145 -19.17 -16.25 -18.48
CA ASN A 145 -20.04 -16.08 -17.35
C ASN A 145 -19.23 -15.90 -16.06
N MET A 146 -19.80 -15.17 -15.12
CA MET A 146 -19.19 -14.95 -13.82
C MET A 146 -19.15 -16.24 -13.01
N LEU A 147 -18.00 -16.47 -12.41
CA LEU A 147 -17.75 -17.56 -11.48
C LEU A 147 -17.81 -17.10 -10.05
N ALA A 148 -17.34 -15.88 -9.75
CA ALA A 148 -17.42 -15.33 -8.41
C ALA A 148 -17.21 -13.81 -8.41
N ALA A 149 -17.60 -13.13 -7.35
CA ALA A 149 -17.32 -11.72 -7.12
C ALA A 149 -17.24 -11.34 -5.64
N SER A 150 -16.59 -10.21 -5.40
CA SER A 150 -16.47 -9.56 -4.08
C SER A 150 -17.73 -8.79 -3.67
N LEU A 151 -18.69 -8.57 -4.57
CA LEU A 151 -20.02 -8.06 -4.23
C LEU A 151 -21.04 -9.21 -4.23
N PRO A 152 -22.05 -9.16 -3.34
CA PRO A 152 -23.12 -10.16 -3.33
C PRO A 152 -23.99 -10.06 -4.59
N ASP A 153 -24.58 -11.20 -5.00
CA ASP A 153 -25.66 -11.30 -6.00
C ASP A 153 -25.36 -10.80 -7.43
N ILE A 154 -24.09 -10.57 -7.76
CA ILE A 154 -23.68 -10.14 -9.11
C ILE A 154 -23.02 -11.25 -9.94
N SER A 155 -22.57 -12.33 -9.30
CA SER A 155 -22.01 -13.52 -9.96
C SER A 155 -23.11 -14.43 -10.52
N GLN A 156 -24.25 -14.51 -9.83
CA GLN A 156 -25.31 -15.48 -10.12
C GLN A 156 -26.70 -14.91 -9.94
N ASN A 157 -27.62 -15.42 -10.76
CA ASN A 157 -29.05 -15.26 -10.57
C ASN A 157 -29.64 -16.60 -10.12
N VAL A 158 -29.72 -16.80 -8.80
CA VAL A 158 -30.28 -18.02 -8.19
C VAL A 158 -31.75 -18.22 -8.62
N ASN A 159 -32.51 -17.14 -8.77
CA ASN A 159 -33.92 -17.20 -9.18
C ASN A 159 -34.09 -17.67 -10.64
N LYS A 160 -33.15 -17.30 -11.52
CA LYS A 160 -33.15 -17.71 -12.93
C LYS A 160 -32.32 -18.95 -13.20
N SER A 161 -31.72 -19.56 -12.17
CA SER A 161 -30.83 -20.72 -12.32
C SER A 161 -29.71 -20.47 -13.33
N SER A 162 -29.26 -19.22 -13.48
CA SER A 162 -28.28 -18.79 -14.49
C SER A 162 -27.16 -17.95 -13.88
N ALA A 163 -25.90 -18.22 -14.25
CA ALA A 163 -24.80 -17.32 -13.94
C ALA A 163 -24.93 -16.04 -14.78
N TYR A 164 -24.57 -14.88 -14.22
CA TYR A 164 -24.60 -13.65 -15.01
C TYR A 164 -23.43 -13.64 -16.01
N PRO A 165 -23.65 -13.15 -17.24
CA PRO A 165 -22.53 -12.87 -18.13
C PRO A 165 -21.67 -11.74 -17.55
N SER A 166 -20.37 -11.76 -17.81
CA SER A 166 -19.48 -10.67 -17.41
C SER A 166 -19.69 -9.41 -18.26
N ILE A 167 -19.96 -9.57 -19.56
CA ILE A 167 -20.41 -8.50 -20.45
C ILE A 167 -21.94 -8.38 -20.34
N GLY A 168 -22.46 -7.17 -20.09
CA GLY A 168 -23.89 -6.94 -19.86
C GLY A 168 -24.35 -7.31 -18.45
N ASN A 169 -23.41 -7.42 -17.50
CA ASN A 169 -23.73 -7.62 -16.09
C ASN A 169 -24.55 -6.43 -15.54
N PRO A 170 -25.50 -6.65 -14.60
CA PRO A 170 -26.22 -5.56 -13.95
C PRO A 170 -25.31 -4.56 -13.21
N ASN A 171 -24.13 -5.01 -12.75
CA ASN A 171 -23.12 -4.13 -12.18
C ASN A 171 -22.32 -3.43 -13.29
N ALA A 172 -22.39 -2.11 -13.33
CA ALA A 172 -21.73 -1.28 -14.34
C ALA A 172 -20.20 -1.41 -14.34
N LEU A 173 -19.56 -1.60 -13.17
CA LEU A 173 -18.11 -1.78 -13.10
C LEU A 173 -17.67 -3.10 -13.72
N VAL A 174 -18.38 -4.20 -13.45
CA VAL A 174 -18.11 -5.50 -14.08
C VAL A 174 -18.31 -5.44 -15.59
N SER A 175 -19.47 -4.95 -16.02
CA SER A 175 -19.79 -4.90 -17.45
C SER A 175 -18.85 -3.96 -18.21
N GLY A 176 -18.58 -2.78 -17.66
CA GLY A 176 -17.68 -1.80 -18.27
C GLY A 176 -16.24 -2.31 -18.36
N SER A 177 -15.71 -2.86 -17.27
CA SER A 177 -14.32 -3.35 -17.24
C SER A 177 -14.11 -4.56 -18.14
N MET A 178 -15.07 -5.49 -18.20
CA MET A 178 -14.99 -6.60 -19.14
C MET A 178 -15.12 -6.13 -20.60
N THR A 179 -16.02 -5.19 -20.88
CA THR A 179 -16.17 -4.62 -22.23
C THR A 179 -14.88 -3.95 -22.68
N TYR A 180 -14.24 -3.18 -21.80
CA TYR A 180 -12.93 -2.59 -22.05
C TYR A 180 -11.88 -3.68 -22.35
N LEU A 181 -11.74 -4.68 -21.48
CA LEU A 181 -10.76 -5.74 -21.64
C LEU A 181 -10.92 -6.51 -22.96
N VAL A 182 -12.15 -6.87 -23.32
CA VAL A 182 -12.43 -7.56 -24.58
C VAL A 182 -12.18 -6.62 -25.77
N SER A 183 -12.64 -5.38 -25.73
CA SER A 183 -12.43 -4.44 -26.85
C SER A 183 -10.96 -4.12 -27.12
N THR A 184 -10.13 -4.11 -26.08
CA THR A 184 -8.72 -3.70 -26.16
C THR A 184 -7.77 -4.87 -26.40
N PHE A 185 -8.04 -6.03 -25.77
CA PHE A 185 -7.09 -7.15 -25.76
C PHE A 185 -7.60 -8.41 -26.46
N ALA A 186 -8.88 -8.50 -26.84
CA ALA A 186 -9.34 -9.65 -27.59
C ALA A 186 -8.84 -9.60 -29.04
N THR A 187 -8.20 -10.69 -29.46
CA THR A 187 -7.79 -10.89 -30.87
C THR A 187 -8.97 -10.94 -31.84
N ASN A 188 -10.18 -11.25 -31.37
CA ASN A 188 -11.41 -11.16 -32.14
C ASN A 188 -12.55 -10.74 -31.21
N ALA A 189 -13.05 -9.51 -31.36
CA ALA A 189 -14.10 -8.95 -30.51
C ALA A 189 -15.40 -9.76 -30.51
N THR A 190 -15.64 -10.58 -31.55
CA THR A 190 -16.81 -11.44 -31.69
C THR A 190 -16.77 -12.67 -30.76
N VAL A 191 -15.59 -13.05 -30.28
CA VAL A 191 -15.34 -14.34 -29.57
C VAL A 191 -15.29 -14.15 -28.04
N GLY A 192 -15.48 -12.93 -27.55
CA GLY A 192 -15.62 -12.63 -26.12
C GLY A 192 -14.32 -12.80 -25.32
N VAL A 193 -14.43 -13.29 -24.08
CA VAL A 193 -13.32 -13.34 -23.11
C VAL A 193 -12.18 -14.28 -23.55
N TYR A 194 -12.46 -15.32 -24.36
CA TYR A 194 -11.47 -16.37 -24.69
C TYR A 194 -10.38 -15.93 -25.66
N SER A 195 -10.64 -14.84 -26.38
CA SER A 195 -9.72 -14.26 -27.36
C SER A 195 -8.63 -13.40 -26.73
N ILE A 196 -8.68 -13.17 -25.41
CA ILE A 196 -7.65 -12.46 -24.67
C ILE A 196 -6.43 -13.39 -24.49
N PRO A 197 -5.21 -12.95 -24.84
CA PRO A 197 -3.99 -13.75 -24.66
C PRO A 197 -3.79 -14.22 -23.21
N LYS A 198 -3.45 -15.50 -23.05
CA LYS A 198 -3.35 -16.16 -21.72
C LYS A 198 -2.03 -15.89 -20.98
N ASN A 199 -1.01 -15.39 -21.69
CA ASN A 199 0.35 -15.21 -21.19
C ASN A 199 0.66 -13.76 -20.76
N MET A 200 -0.37 -12.94 -20.54
CA MET A 200 -0.22 -11.53 -20.21
C MET A 200 -0.94 -11.19 -18.91
N THR A 201 -0.26 -10.44 -18.04
CA THR A 201 -0.91 -9.66 -16.99
C THR A 201 -1.33 -8.34 -17.62
N ILE A 202 -2.62 -8.01 -17.50
CA ILE A 202 -3.19 -6.84 -18.13
C ILE A 202 -3.37 -5.78 -17.05
N ALA A 203 -2.83 -4.58 -17.28
CA ALA A 203 -3.13 -3.40 -16.52
C ALA A 203 -3.55 -2.31 -17.49
N GLY A 204 -4.67 -1.65 -17.23
CA GLY A 204 -5.24 -0.64 -18.10
C GLY A 204 -6.15 0.32 -17.35
N GLN A 205 -6.56 1.37 -18.05
CA GLN A 205 -7.45 2.40 -17.56
C GLN A 205 -8.45 2.73 -18.65
N TYR A 206 -9.71 2.92 -18.28
CA TYR A 206 -10.74 3.41 -19.18
C TYR A 206 -11.67 4.37 -18.46
N ASN A 207 -12.24 5.31 -19.20
CA ASN A 207 -13.20 6.25 -18.67
C ASN A 207 -14.62 5.71 -18.85
N ASN A 208 -15.41 5.66 -17.78
CA ASN A 208 -16.80 5.20 -17.81
C ASN A 208 -17.82 6.36 -17.92
N GLY A 209 -17.40 7.51 -18.46
CA GLY A 209 -18.18 8.75 -18.57
C GLY A 209 -18.16 9.61 -17.31
N ASN A 210 -18.12 8.99 -16.12
CA ASN A 210 -18.10 9.70 -14.84
C ASN A 210 -16.71 9.74 -14.21
N ASP A 211 -16.03 8.60 -14.19
CA ASP A 211 -14.74 8.41 -13.54
C ASP A 211 -13.85 7.49 -14.37
N ASP A 212 -12.54 7.62 -14.16
CA ASP A 212 -11.56 6.69 -14.66
C ASP A 212 -11.54 5.42 -13.81
N ILE A 213 -11.60 4.28 -14.47
CA ILE A 213 -11.57 2.96 -13.84
C ILE A 213 -10.24 2.30 -14.18
N LEU A 214 -9.49 1.95 -13.14
CA LEU A 214 -8.27 1.18 -13.21
C LEU A 214 -8.63 -0.30 -13.23
N VAL A 215 -8.13 -1.03 -14.22
CA VAL A 215 -8.41 -2.45 -14.42
C VAL A 215 -7.11 -3.23 -14.39
N ASN A 216 -7.06 -4.30 -13.61
CA ASN A 216 -6.00 -5.28 -13.62
C ASN A 216 -6.60 -6.67 -13.81
N ALA A 217 -6.10 -7.45 -14.77
CA ALA A 217 -6.61 -8.78 -15.04
C ALA A 217 -5.49 -9.80 -15.26
N ALA A 218 -5.74 -11.03 -14.81
CA ALA A 218 -4.81 -12.13 -14.91
C ALA A 218 -5.53 -13.45 -15.19
N TRP A 219 -4.91 -14.27 -16.04
CA TRP A 219 -5.38 -15.62 -16.31
C TRP A 219 -4.90 -16.60 -15.24
N ILE A 220 -5.83 -17.38 -14.71
CA ILE A 220 -5.57 -18.60 -13.96
C ILE A 220 -5.81 -19.75 -14.92
N TYR A 221 -4.74 -20.18 -15.60
CA TYR A 221 -4.79 -21.18 -16.65
C TYR A 221 -3.94 -22.40 -16.30
N ASP A 222 -4.55 -23.58 -16.36
CA ASP A 222 -3.84 -24.85 -16.30
C ASP A 222 -4.20 -25.70 -17.54
N PRO A 223 -3.26 -25.93 -18.46
CA PRO A 223 -3.52 -26.72 -19.67
C PRO A 223 -3.82 -28.19 -19.36
N LYS A 224 -3.34 -28.74 -18.24
CA LYS A 224 -3.55 -30.16 -17.89
C LYS A 224 -4.98 -30.42 -17.45
N THR A 225 -5.51 -29.51 -16.63
CA THR A 225 -6.89 -29.59 -16.12
C THR A 225 -7.91 -28.83 -16.97
N ASN A 226 -7.44 -28.19 -18.04
CA ASN A 226 -8.19 -27.25 -18.87
C ASN A 226 -8.87 -26.13 -18.04
N LEU A 227 -8.28 -25.77 -16.90
CA LEU A 227 -8.76 -24.66 -16.09
C LEU A 227 -8.53 -23.36 -16.86
N ARG A 228 -9.59 -22.58 -17.05
CA ARG A 228 -9.56 -21.30 -17.77
C ARG A 228 -10.35 -20.27 -16.99
N TRP A 229 -9.76 -19.75 -15.93
CA TRP A 229 -10.41 -18.68 -15.16
C TRP A 229 -9.71 -17.36 -15.42
N PHE A 230 -10.49 -16.30 -15.49
CA PHE A 230 -9.99 -14.96 -15.72
C PHE A 230 -10.36 -14.10 -14.52
N LEU A 231 -9.33 -13.71 -13.75
CA LEU A 231 -9.47 -12.88 -12.56
C LEU A 231 -9.34 -11.43 -12.98
N VAL A 232 -10.31 -10.61 -12.59
CA VAL A 232 -10.33 -9.18 -12.90
C VAL A 232 -10.54 -8.39 -11.62
N LEU A 233 -9.75 -7.33 -11.48
CA LEU A 233 -9.85 -6.30 -10.48
C LEU A 233 -10.18 -4.99 -11.21
N ALA A 234 -11.30 -4.36 -10.86
CA ALA A 234 -11.67 -3.05 -11.36
C ALA A 234 -11.84 -2.09 -10.17
N ILE A 235 -11.13 -0.97 -10.18
CA ILE A 235 -11.13 0.02 -9.10
C ILE A 235 -11.36 1.42 -9.70
N PRO A 236 -12.35 2.19 -9.23
CA PRO A 236 -12.47 3.60 -9.58
C PRO A 236 -11.25 4.42 -9.09
N SER A 237 -10.70 5.29 -9.93
CA SER A 237 -9.56 6.16 -9.58
C SER A 237 -9.85 7.00 -8.34
N ASN A 238 -11.09 7.45 -8.19
CA ASN A 238 -11.54 8.25 -7.05
C ASN A 238 -11.28 7.59 -5.68
N ASP A 239 -11.24 6.25 -5.60
CA ASP A 239 -10.91 5.54 -4.37
C ASP A 239 -9.45 5.74 -3.96
N PHE A 240 -8.54 5.86 -4.92
CA PHE A 240 -7.14 6.19 -4.67
C PHE A 240 -6.97 7.69 -4.44
N ASP A 241 -7.61 8.50 -5.27
CA ASP A 241 -7.47 9.95 -5.24
C ASP A 241 -8.04 10.55 -3.95
N ALA A 242 -9.07 9.96 -3.35
CA ALA A 242 -9.58 10.41 -2.06
C ALA A 242 -8.48 10.34 -0.97
N VAL A 243 -7.78 9.21 -0.88
CA VAL A 243 -6.70 9.00 0.10
C VAL A 243 -5.49 9.91 -0.20
N ILE A 244 -5.14 10.05 -1.48
CA ILE A 244 -4.02 10.90 -1.90
C ILE A 244 -4.35 12.38 -1.66
N ARG A 245 -5.56 12.84 -1.97
CA ARG A 245 -5.96 14.24 -1.75
C ARG A 245 -5.97 14.63 -0.28
N GLU A 246 -6.41 13.73 0.60
CA GLU A 246 -6.39 13.99 2.04
C GLU A 246 -4.97 14.14 2.58
N THR A 247 -4.07 13.23 2.18
CA THR A 247 -2.66 13.30 2.59
C THR A 247 -1.95 14.52 1.99
N MET A 248 -2.19 14.84 0.71
CA MET A 248 -1.65 16.05 0.08
C MET A 248 -2.11 17.32 0.80
N ARG A 249 -3.39 17.42 1.20
CA ARG A 249 -3.90 18.59 1.93
C ARG A 249 -3.15 18.80 3.24
N ASN A 250 -2.92 17.74 4.01
CA ASN A 250 -2.20 17.82 5.27
C ASN A 250 -0.72 18.16 5.05
N SER A 251 -0.10 17.61 4.00
CA SER A 251 1.28 17.96 3.63
C SER A 251 1.42 19.42 3.23
N ILE A 252 0.49 19.97 2.45
CA ILE A 252 0.49 21.39 2.05
C ILE A 252 0.38 22.29 3.30
N ILE A 253 -0.55 22.00 4.22
CA ILE A 253 -0.70 22.78 5.46
C ILE A 253 0.60 22.74 6.27
N THR A 254 1.21 21.56 6.40
CA THR A 254 2.47 21.38 7.14
C THR A 254 3.61 22.18 6.52
N ILE A 255 3.75 22.15 5.19
CA ILE A 255 4.75 22.93 4.46
C ILE A 255 4.53 24.42 4.66
N VAL A 256 3.28 24.90 4.57
CA VAL A 256 2.94 26.32 4.80
C VAL A 256 3.33 26.74 6.23
N VAL A 257 3.01 25.93 7.24
CA VAL A 257 3.38 26.22 8.64
C VAL A 257 4.91 26.27 8.82
N ILE A 258 5.65 25.36 8.20
CA ILE A 258 7.12 25.36 8.23
C ILE A 258 7.68 26.60 7.53
N CYS A 259 7.14 26.99 6.37
CA CYS A 259 7.58 28.19 5.67
C CYS A 259 7.34 29.47 6.50
N VAL A 260 6.15 29.60 7.09
CA VAL A 260 5.81 30.76 7.93
C VAL A 260 6.69 30.81 9.19
N SER A 261 6.94 29.66 9.83
CA SER A 261 7.78 29.63 11.04
C SER A 261 9.25 29.93 10.72
N ALA A 262 9.77 29.43 9.59
CA ALA A 262 11.12 29.74 9.13
C ALA A 262 11.29 31.24 8.81
N LEU A 263 10.31 31.85 8.15
CA LEU A 263 10.31 33.29 7.88
C LEU A 263 10.25 34.12 9.18
N ALA A 264 9.37 33.73 10.11
CA ALA A 264 9.26 34.39 11.41
C ALA A 264 10.56 34.30 12.21
N LEU A 265 11.19 33.12 12.25
CA LEU A 265 12.50 32.93 12.88
C LEU A 265 13.57 33.78 12.21
N GLY A 266 13.61 33.83 10.88
CA GLY A 266 14.54 34.69 10.13
C GLY A 266 14.39 36.17 10.49
N LEU A 267 13.15 36.67 10.58
CA LEU A 267 12.87 38.04 11.00
C LEU A 267 13.28 38.31 12.46
N ILE A 268 12.95 37.38 13.37
CA ILE A 268 13.32 37.50 14.78
C ILE A 268 14.85 37.51 14.93
N LEU A 269 15.56 36.60 14.27
CA LEU A 269 17.03 36.54 14.27
C LEU A 269 17.64 37.81 13.69
N SER A 270 17.11 38.31 12.56
CA SER A 270 17.57 39.56 11.98
C SER A 270 17.37 40.74 12.93
N TRP A 271 16.22 40.85 13.58
CA TRP A 271 15.99 41.93 14.54
C TRP A 271 16.84 41.79 15.81
N LEU A 272 16.94 40.58 16.36
CA LEU A 272 17.64 40.31 17.61
C LEU A 272 19.17 40.43 17.50
N ILE A 273 19.75 40.09 16.33
CA ILE A 273 21.20 40.11 16.12
C ILE A 273 21.64 41.35 15.33
N THR A 274 20.98 41.67 14.21
CA THR A 274 21.43 42.75 13.32
C THR A 274 21.22 44.14 13.93
N ALA A 275 20.14 44.36 14.67
CA ALA A 275 19.87 45.67 15.29
C ALA A 275 20.93 46.09 16.33
N PRO A 276 21.32 45.26 17.32
CA PRO A 276 22.34 45.65 18.28
C PRO A 276 23.75 45.71 17.66
N LEU A 277 24.06 44.86 16.68
CA LEU A 277 25.31 44.97 15.93
C LEU A 277 25.40 46.30 15.19
N ARG A 278 24.35 46.72 14.50
CA ARG A 278 24.33 48.02 13.78
C ARG A 278 24.50 49.20 14.74
N LYS A 279 23.87 49.16 15.93
CA LYS A 279 24.09 50.17 16.98
C LYS A 279 25.55 50.19 17.42
N LEU A 280 26.15 49.02 17.69
CA LEU A 280 27.54 48.89 18.11
C LEU A 280 28.52 49.41 17.05
N THR A 281 28.32 49.06 15.77
CA THR A 281 29.15 49.55 14.66
C THR A 281 29.10 51.07 14.52
N LYS A 282 27.90 51.67 14.56
CA LYS A 282 27.75 53.13 14.47
C LYS A 282 28.49 53.84 15.62
N SER A 283 28.46 53.24 16.81
CA SER A 283 29.16 53.76 17.98
C SER A 283 30.68 53.69 17.84
N MET A 284 31.18 52.60 17.25
CA MET A 284 32.61 52.47 16.90
C MET A 284 33.04 53.54 15.89
N GLU A 285 32.22 53.83 14.89
CA GLU A 285 32.48 54.89 13.90
C GLU A 285 32.45 56.31 14.51
N GLU A 286 31.62 56.56 15.51
CA GLU A 286 31.61 57.86 16.22
C GLU A 286 32.84 57.99 17.13
N ALA A 287 33.25 56.91 17.81
CA ALA A 287 34.44 56.89 18.65
C ALA A 287 35.74 57.13 17.87
N THR A 288 35.85 56.62 16.63
CA THR A 288 37.03 56.88 15.77
C THR A 288 37.15 58.34 15.33
N LYS A 289 36.07 59.11 15.37
CA LYS A 289 36.07 60.57 15.09
C LYS A 289 36.44 61.42 16.31
N PHE A 290 36.80 60.80 17.43
CA PHE A 290 37.08 61.46 18.72
C PHE A 290 35.91 62.28 19.28
N ASP A 291 34.68 62.05 18.80
CA ASP A 291 33.48 62.71 19.33
C ASP A 291 32.85 61.82 20.42
N PHE A 292 33.26 62.07 21.66
CA PHE A 292 32.79 61.32 22.83
C PHE A 292 31.50 61.90 23.45
N SER A 293 30.89 62.90 22.79
CA SER A 293 29.71 63.58 23.29
C SER A 293 28.51 62.63 23.38
N ALA A 294 28.35 61.74 22.39
CA ALA A 294 27.30 60.73 22.35
C ALA A 294 27.44 59.63 23.42
N LEU A 295 28.66 59.34 23.88
CA LEU A 295 28.96 58.27 24.84
C LEU A 295 28.69 58.68 26.31
N LYS A 296 28.54 59.97 26.59
CA LYS A 296 28.42 60.52 27.95
C LYS A 296 27.00 60.41 28.52
N GLU A 297 25.97 60.35 27.66
CA GLU A 297 24.57 60.28 28.05
C GLU A 297 24.02 58.84 27.92
N GLY A 298 24.20 58.04 28.97
CA GLY A 298 23.35 56.86 29.19
C GLY A 298 23.48 55.69 28.20
N PHE A 299 24.54 55.64 27.38
CA PHE A 299 24.78 54.71 26.29
C PHE A 299 24.71 53.19 26.63
N LEU A 300 24.61 52.83 27.91
CA LEU A 300 24.66 51.45 28.40
C LEU A 300 23.47 51.02 29.26
N LYS A 301 22.38 51.81 29.33
CA LYS A 301 21.18 51.33 30.03
C LYS A 301 20.43 50.26 29.23
N GLU A 302 20.46 50.30 27.90
CA GLU A 302 19.87 49.26 27.05
C GLU A 302 20.91 48.19 26.69
N ARG A 303 21.06 47.20 27.57
CA ARG A 303 21.92 46.03 27.31
C ARG A 303 21.25 45.12 26.28
N SER A 304 22.01 44.67 25.28
CA SER A 304 21.54 43.62 24.38
C SER A 304 21.15 42.37 25.18
N TYR A 305 20.14 41.64 24.72
CA TYR A 305 19.69 40.39 25.37
C TYR A 305 20.72 39.27 25.25
N LEU A 306 21.45 39.22 24.13
CA LEU A 306 22.51 38.26 23.88
C LEU A 306 23.74 38.55 24.76
N THR A 307 24.15 37.54 25.53
CA THR A 307 25.24 37.63 26.51
C THR A 307 26.57 38.00 25.84
N GLU A 308 26.83 37.44 24.66
CA GLU A 308 28.05 37.64 23.89
C GLU A 308 28.16 39.09 23.39
N ILE A 309 27.07 39.65 22.84
CA ILE A 309 27.04 41.05 22.41
C ILE A 309 27.18 41.99 23.61
N ARG A 310 26.57 41.64 24.75
CA ARG A 310 26.70 42.40 25.99
C ARG A 310 28.15 42.42 26.50
N VAL A 311 28.87 41.31 26.43
CA VAL A 311 30.29 41.23 26.78
C VAL A 311 31.10 42.12 25.83
N MET A 312 30.85 42.06 24.53
CA MET A 312 31.56 42.89 23.55
C MET A 312 31.33 44.39 23.79
N GLN A 313 30.08 44.82 24.07
CA GLN A 313 29.74 46.19 24.46
C GLN A 313 30.51 46.63 25.73
N THR A 314 30.62 45.72 26.71
CA THR A 314 31.31 46.00 27.97
C THR A 314 32.81 46.18 27.77
N VAL A 315 33.46 45.28 27.03
CA VAL A 315 34.90 45.35 26.73
C VAL A 315 35.22 46.59 25.90
N PHE A 316 34.39 46.91 24.90
CA PHE A 316 34.57 48.10 24.08
C PHE A 316 34.48 49.38 24.90
N ASN A 317 33.50 49.49 25.80
CA ASN A 317 33.39 50.64 26.68
C ASN A 317 34.62 50.78 27.60
N ALA A 318 35.08 49.66 28.18
CA ALA A 318 36.30 49.67 28.99
C ALA A 318 37.53 50.17 28.21
N MET A 319 37.62 49.83 26.91
CA MET A 319 38.67 50.32 26.02
C MET A 319 38.57 51.83 25.78
N ILE A 320 37.37 52.36 25.52
CA ILE A 320 37.15 53.80 25.33
C ILE A 320 37.54 54.58 26.58
N VAL A 321 37.13 54.12 27.77
CA VAL A 321 37.47 54.78 29.03
C VAL A 321 38.99 54.84 29.21
N LYS A 322 39.69 53.71 29.05
CA LYS A 322 41.15 53.69 29.15
C LYS A 322 41.85 54.56 28.12
N PHE A 323 41.32 54.62 26.90
CA PHE A 323 41.87 55.46 25.84
C PHE A 323 41.70 56.96 26.15
N ALA A 324 40.52 57.36 26.62
CA ALA A 324 40.26 58.73 27.05
C ALA A 324 41.15 59.16 28.23
N ASP A 325 41.36 58.27 29.21
CA ASP A 325 42.26 58.51 30.34
C ASP A 325 43.72 58.63 29.87
N ALA A 326 44.16 57.81 28.92
CA ALA A 326 45.49 57.90 28.34
C ALA A 326 45.71 59.22 27.57
N ILE A 327 44.71 59.70 26.82
CA ILE A 327 44.77 61.01 26.17
C ILE A 327 44.86 62.14 27.19
N LYS A 328 44.06 62.11 28.26
CA LYS A 328 44.14 63.11 29.35
C LYS A 328 45.51 63.11 30.03
N ALA A 329 46.04 61.92 30.35
CA ALA A 329 47.36 61.78 30.94
C ALA A 329 48.45 62.36 30.02
N ASN A 330 48.41 62.04 28.72
CA ASN A 330 49.35 62.61 27.74
C ASN A 330 49.19 64.13 27.55
N ALA A 331 47.97 64.66 27.64
CA ALA A 331 47.73 66.11 27.61
C ALA A 331 48.35 66.81 28.84
N SER A 332 48.23 66.22 30.03
CA SER A 332 48.87 66.75 31.25
C SER A 332 50.40 66.69 31.21
N LEU A 333 50.98 65.69 30.54
CA LEU A 333 52.43 65.58 30.35
C LEU A 333 52.98 66.62 29.34
N LYS A 334 52.22 66.97 28.30
CA LYS A 334 52.58 68.07 27.38
C LYS A 334 52.57 69.44 28.06
N GLY A 335 51.75 69.63 29.10
CA GLY A 335 51.74 70.86 29.90
C GLY A 335 52.90 70.96 30.91
N SER A 336 53.55 69.85 31.25
CA SER A 336 54.56 69.79 32.33
C SER A 336 56.02 69.84 31.85
N ASN A 337 56.29 69.97 30.54
CA ASN A 337 57.65 70.08 29.98
C ASN A 337 58.14 71.53 29.78
N ALA A 338 57.46 72.52 30.36
CA ALA A 338 58.06 73.82 30.61
C ALA A 338 58.42 73.92 32.10
N VAL A 339 59.73 74.03 32.42
CA VAL A 339 60.32 74.11 33.78
C VAL A 339 60.49 72.71 34.41
N THR A 340 61.67 72.12 34.65
CA THR A 340 63.02 72.56 35.06
C THR A 340 63.96 71.36 34.72
N GLY A 341 65.17 71.48 34.16
CA GLY A 341 66.32 72.23 34.66
C GLY A 341 67.04 71.50 35.80
N SER A 342 67.97 70.59 35.46
CA SER A 342 69.16 70.10 36.20
C SER A 342 69.09 69.90 37.73
N THR A 343 69.47 68.71 38.22
CA THR A 343 70.65 68.49 39.12
C THR A 343 70.71 67.00 39.54
N GLN A 344 71.82 66.36 39.19
CA GLN A 344 72.35 65.09 39.74
C GLN A 344 73.39 65.47 40.84
N PRO A 345 73.99 64.57 41.64
CA PRO A 345 73.59 63.27 42.22
C PRO A 345 73.70 63.29 43.78
N ASN A 346 73.25 62.24 44.48
CA ASN A 346 74.12 61.66 45.52
C ASN A 346 73.77 60.22 45.93
N ASN A 347 74.84 59.47 46.16
CA ASN A 347 74.93 58.11 46.68
C ASN A 347 74.44 57.99 48.13
N ALA A 348 73.85 56.84 48.48
CA ALA A 348 74.35 55.96 49.54
C ALA A 348 73.50 54.67 49.68
N SER A 349 74.21 53.55 49.54
CA SER A 349 74.04 52.20 50.08
C SER A 349 72.90 51.89 51.09
N ARG A 350 72.33 50.67 50.99
CA ARG A 350 72.74 49.48 51.79
C ARG A 350 71.55 48.51 52.03
N ASN A 351 71.78 47.23 51.73
CA ASN A 351 71.22 45.99 52.33
C ASN A 351 69.71 45.78 52.40
N GLU A 352 69.15 44.56 52.42
CA GLU A 352 69.57 43.18 52.18
C GLU A 352 68.27 42.35 52.25
N GLY A 353 68.21 41.28 51.47
CA GLY A 353 67.36 40.12 51.76
C GLY A 353 65.87 40.23 51.41
N ASN A 354 65.13 39.16 51.20
CA ASN A 354 65.47 37.75 51.05
C ASN A 354 64.18 37.06 50.55
N VAL A 355 64.33 36.19 49.54
CA VAL A 355 63.73 34.84 49.47
C VAL A 355 62.22 34.59 49.24
N ARG A 356 62.04 33.64 48.29
CA ARG A 356 61.00 32.60 48.05
C ARG A 356 59.76 32.98 47.22
N LYS A 357 59.54 32.43 46.00
CA LYS A 357 59.32 31.06 45.46
C LYS A 357 57.89 30.50 45.67
N THR A 358 57.42 29.81 44.61
CA THR A 358 56.27 28.86 44.47
C THR A 358 54.85 29.43 44.46
N SER A 359 53.84 28.85 43.80
CA SER A 359 53.64 27.98 42.62
C SER A 359 52.12 27.74 42.55
N HIS A 360 51.55 27.52 41.35
CA HIS A 360 50.28 26.83 41.06
C HIS A 360 48.99 27.25 41.79
N VAL A 361 47.95 27.63 41.03
CA VAL A 361 46.94 26.74 40.44
C VAL A 361 46.49 27.32 39.10
#